data_AF-A0A382EJT5-F1
#
_entry.id   AF-A0A382EJT5-F1
#
_cell.length_a   1.000
_cell.length_b   1.000
_cell.length_c   1.000
_cell.angle_alpha   90.00
_cell.angle_beta   90.00
_cell.angle_gamma   90.00
#
_symmetry.space_group_name_H-M   'P 1'
#
loop_
_entity.id
_entity.type
_entity.pdbx_description
1 polymer ?
#
loop_
_entity_poly.entity_id
_entity_poly.type
_entity_poly.pdbx_seq_one_letter_code
_entity_poly.pdbx_strand_id
1 'polypeptide(L)'
;MSQVKDWVKEGVIPEDAKHTVEDFDQNEITARLHFRIAANSLRTGLGEVSEQHFEKAEELAPLDFTIVRASMPLRGGNPFGEEFFDLYERYQNAGSPYHGIPRQTAKLGKND
;
A
#
# COMPACT_ATOMS: atom_id res chain seq x y z
N MET A 1 0.22 11.07 18.18
CA MET A 1 0.65 9.65 18.35
C MET A 1 0.15 9.03 19.67
N SER A 2 -0.79 9.62 20.43
CA SER A 2 -1.20 9.08 21.73
C SER A 2 -2.54 8.35 21.78
N GLN A 3 -3.45 8.55 20.80
CA GLN A 3 -4.85 8.06 20.92
C GLN A 3 -4.96 6.55 21.21
N VAL A 4 -4.16 5.69 20.58
CA VAL A 4 -4.14 4.23 20.88
C VAL A 4 -3.66 3.95 22.30
N LYS A 5 -2.64 4.67 22.77
CA LYS A 5 -2.09 4.51 24.11
C LYS A 5 -3.08 4.99 25.17
N ASP A 6 -3.73 6.12 24.93
CA ASP A 6 -4.72 6.73 25.82
C ASP A 6 -5.98 5.84 25.89
N TRP A 7 -6.36 5.23 24.78
CA TRP A 7 -7.41 4.21 24.75
C TRP A 7 -7.07 3.00 25.62
N VAL A 8 -5.88 2.41 25.43
CA VAL A 8 -5.46 1.20 26.16
C VAL A 8 -5.30 1.45 27.66
N LYS A 9 -4.78 2.62 28.06
CA LYS A 9 -4.49 2.92 29.46
C LYS A 9 -5.68 3.51 30.22
N GLU A 10 -6.38 4.44 29.58
CA GLU A 10 -7.36 5.31 30.23
C GLU A 10 -8.78 5.11 29.68
N GLY A 11 -8.98 4.22 28.71
CA GLY A 11 -10.28 3.95 28.10
C GLY A 11 -10.78 5.08 27.17
N VAL A 12 -9.93 6.05 26.84
CA VAL A 12 -10.29 7.18 25.97
C VAL A 12 -10.49 6.69 24.54
N ILE A 13 -11.72 6.75 24.02
CA ILE A 13 -12.04 6.30 22.67
C ILE A 13 -11.35 7.21 21.63
N PRO A 14 -10.62 6.67 20.64
CA PRO A 14 -10.00 7.45 19.58
C PRO A 14 -11.01 8.27 18.76
N GLU A 15 -10.59 9.42 18.24
CA GLU A 15 -11.47 10.32 17.48
C GLU A 15 -11.95 9.68 16.17
N ASP A 16 -11.09 8.87 15.56
CA ASP A 16 -11.33 8.13 14.33
C ASP A 16 -11.96 6.75 14.56
N ALA A 17 -12.34 6.40 15.79
CA ALA A 17 -12.89 5.08 16.12
C ALA A 17 -14.20 4.73 15.40
N LYS A 18 -14.92 5.75 14.90
CA LYS A 18 -16.15 5.57 14.11
C LYS A 18 -15.90 5.49 12.61
N HIS A 19 -14.66 5.65 12.16
CA HIS A 19 -14.34 5.61 10.74
C HIS A 19 -14.52 4.18 10.22
N THR A 20 -15.38 4.03 9.21
CA THR A 20 -15.54 2.77 8.49
C THR A 20 -14.62 2.79 7.28
N VAL A 21 -13.77 1.78 7.17
CA VAL A 21 -13.03 1.50 5.94
C VAL A 21 -13.94 0.63 5.08
N GLU A 22 -14.14 1.01 3.81
CA GLU A 22 -14.93 0.22 2.88
C GLU A 22 -14.26 -1.13 2.61
N ASP A 23 -14.99 -2.09 2.05
CA ASP A 23 -14.37 -3.33 1.59
C ASP A 23 -13.56 -3.07 0.32
N PHE A 24 -12.55 -3.90 0.07
CA PHE A 24 -11.82 -3.86 -1.20
C PHE A 24 -12.76 -4.09 -2.38
N ASP A 25 -12.54 -3.33 -3.45
CA ASP A 25 -13.19 -3.61 -4.73
C ASP A 25 -12.63 -4.88 -5.39
N GLN A 26 -13.28 -5.31 -6.46
CA GLN A 26 -12.88 -6.54 -7.15
C GLN A 26 -11.47 -6.46 -7.77
N ASN A 27 -11.04 -5.29 -8.24
CA ASN A 27 -9.69 -5.10 -8.79
C ASN A 27 -8.65 -5.18 -7.68
N GLU A 28 -8.90 -4.54 -6.53
CA GLU A 28 -8.05 -4.60 -5.34
C GLU A 28 -7.88 -6.02 -4.81
N ILE A 29 -8.97 -6.81 -4.78
CA ILE A 29 -8.93 -8.23 -4.40
C ILE A 29 -8.12 -9.03 -5.43
N THR A 30 -8.37 -8.81 -6.71
CA THR A 30 -7.74 -9.56 -7.80
C THR A 30 -6.25 -9.24 -7.90
N ALA A 31 -5.85 -7.99 -7.71
CA ALA A 31 -4.45 -7.56 -7.64
C ALA A 31 -3.71 -8.27 -6.50
N ARG A 32 -4.29 -8.33 -5.30
CA ARG A 32 -3.72 -9.06 -4.15
C ARG A 32 -3.59 -10.56 -4.42
N LEU A 33 -4.54 -11.15 -5.13
CA LEU A 33 -4.45 -12.54 -5.56
C LEU A 33 -3.28 -12.75 -6.52
N HIS A 34 -3.17 -11.94 -7.59
CA HIS A 34 -2.05 -12.00 -8.53
C HIS A 34 -0.71 -11.81 -7.83
N PHE A 35 -0.59 -10.83 -6.93
CA PHE A 35 0.63 -10.61 -6.15
C PHE A 35 1.03 -11.85 -5.33
N ARG A 36 0.06 -12.51 -4.68
CA ARG A 36 0.32 -13.73 -3.88
C ARG A 36 0.77 -14.89 -4.75
N ILE A 37 0.18 -15.04 -5.95
CA ILE A 37 0.62 -16.05 -6.93
C ILE A 37 2.04 -15.73 -7.40
N ALA A 38 2.33 -14.47 -7.77
CA ALA A 38 3.65 -14.03 -8.20
C ALA A 38 4.73 -14.35 -7.16
N ALA A 39 4.54 -13.87 -5.93
CA ALA A 39 5.47 -14.10 -4.83
C ALA A 39 5.68 -15.59 -4.53
N ASN A 40 4.65 -16.43 -4.72
CA ASN A 40 4.80 -17.87 -4.58
C ASN A 40 5.58 -18.51 -5.73
N SER A 41 5.24 -18.18 -6.96
CA SER A 41 5.92 -18.65 -8.17
C SER A 41 7.42 -18.30 -8.15
N LEU A 42 7.77 -17.09 -7.70
CA LEU A 42 9.16 -16.67 -7.53
C LEU A 42 9.91 -17.58 -6.55
N ARG A 43 9.33 -17.86 -5.37
CA ARG A 43 9.94 -18.75 -4.36
C ARG A 43 10.16 -20.17 -4.88
N THR A 44 9.31 -20.64 -5.80
CA THR A 44 9.41 -21.97 -6.40
C THR A 44 10.26 -22.01 -7.67
N GLY A 45 10.88 -20.90 -8.08
CA GLY A 45 11.74 -20.83 -9.26
C GLY A 45 11.02 -20.66 -10.60
N LEU A 46 9.73 -20.30 -10.58
CA LEU A 46 8.91 -20.05 -11.78
C LEU A 46 8.94 -18.55 -12.14
N GLY A 47 10.12 -18.07 -12.54
CA GLY A 47 10.36 -16.63 -12.78
C GLY A 47 9.42 -15.98 -13.79
N GLU A 48 9.22 -16.62 -14.95
CA GLU A 48 8.34 -16.09 -16.00
C GLU A 48 6.87 -15.96 -15.54
N VAL A 49 6.35 -17.00 -14.86
CA VAL A 49 5.00 -16.97 -14.28
C VAL A 49 4.91 -15.89 -13.20
N SER A 50 5.96 -15.77 -12.37
CA SER A 50 6.01 -14.72 -11.36
C SER A 50 5.87 -13.33 -11.96
N GLU A 51 6.62 -13.06 -13.03
CA GLU A 51 6.65 -11.75 -13.68
C GLU A 51 5.28 -11.38 -14.26
N GLN A 52 4.65 -12.30 -15.00
CA GLN A 52 3.31 -12.09 -15.56
C GLN A 52 2.28 -11.74 -14.48
N HIS A 53 2.36 -12.38 -13.32
CA HIS A 53 1.45 -12.10 -12.22
C HIS A 53 1.78 -10.79 -11.49
N PHE A 54 3.05 -10.37 -11.38
CA PHE A 54 3.37 -9.04 -10.86
C PHE A 54 2.84 -7.94 -11.78
N GLU A 55 3.08 -8.04 -13.09
CA GLU A 55 2.56 -7.09 -14.08
C GLU A 55 1.05 -6.97 -13.98
N LYS A 56 0.33 -8.10 -13.86
CA LYS A 56 -1.14 -8.06 -13.76
C LYS A 56 -1.62 -7.44 -12.45
N ALA A 57 -0.91 -7.66 -11.34
CA ALA A 57 -1.25 -7.03 -10.07
C ALA A 57 -1.07 -5.51 -10.14
N GLU A 58 0.02 -5.04 -10.74
CA GLU A 58 0.32 -3.62 -10.93
C GLU A 58 -0.67 -2.95 -11.91
N GLU A 59 -1.10 -3.63 -12.97
CA GLU A 59 -2.15 -3.13 -13.88
C GLU A 59 -3.48 -2.90 -13.15
N LEU A 60 -3.86 -3.81 -12.25
CA LEU A 60 -5.13 -3.75 -11.52
C LEU A 60 -5.12 -2.74 -10.36
N ALA A 61 -3.96 -2.55 -9.72
CA ALA A 61 -3.81 -1.66 -8.57
C ALA A 61 -2.54 -0.79 -8.67
N PRO A 62 -2.45 0.11 -9.67
CA PRO A 62 -1.21 0.80 -10.04
C PRO A 62 -0.70 1.82 -9.02
N LEU A 63 -1.53 2.17 -8.04
CA LEU A 63 -1.21 3.13 -6.98
C LEU A 63 -1.13 2.47 -5.60
N ASP A 64 -1.36 1.16 -5.50
CA ASP A 64 -1.33 0.44 -4.23
C ASP A 64 0.11 0.09 -3.86
N PHE A 65 0.62 0.73 -2.81
CA PHE A 65 2.01 0.52 -2.36
C PHE A 65 2.23 -0.88 -1.80
N THR A 66 1.18 -1.58 -1.37
CA THR A 66 1.26 -2.99 -0.94
C THR A 66 1.42 -3.95 -2.12
N ILE A 67 1.19 -3.47 -3.34
CA ILE A 67 1.38 -4.21 -4.60
C ILE A 67 2.64 -3.72 -5.30
N VAL A 68 2.65 -2.48 -5.80
CA VAL A 68 3.70 -1.96 -6.70
C VAL A 68 5.03 -1.79 -5.97
N ARG A 69 5.05 -1.09 -4.84
CA ARG A 69 6.29 -0.91 -4.08
C ARG A 69 6.78 -2.23 -3.45
N ALA A 70 5.86 -3.11 -3.09
CA ALA A 70 6.19 -4.41 -2.52
C ALA A 70 6.80 -5.39 -3.54
N SER A 71 6.44 -5.28 -4.83
CA SER A 71 6.99 -6.12 -5.90
C SER A 71 8.40 -5.69 -6.30
N MET A 72 8.75 -4.40 -6.22
CA MET A 72 10.07 -3.86 -6.59
C MET A 72 11.26 -4.70 -6.12
N PRO A 73 11.48 -4.93 -4.81
CA PRO A 73 12.65 -5.70 -4.35
C PRO A 73 12.61 -7.17 -4.81
N LEU A 74 11.44 -7.72 -5.08
CA LEU A 74 11.27 -9.09 -5.59
C LEU A 74 11.65 -9.20 -7.07
N ARG A 75 11.63 -8.07 -7.80
CA ARG A 75 11.99 -7.93 -9.22
C ARG A 75 13.36 -7.27 -9.42
N GLY A 76 14.12 -7.07 -8.33
CA GLY A 76 15.45 -6.44 -8.35
C GLY A 76 15.46 -4.91 -8.35
N GLY A 77 14.29 -4.27 -8.23
CA GLY A 77 14.13 -2.82 -8.10
C GLY A 77 14.40 -2.31 -6.68
N ASN A 78 14.43 -0.97 -6.54
CA ASN A 78 14.66 -0.31 -5.26
C ASN A 78 13.35 0.33 -4.74
N PRO A 79 12.74 -0.17 -3.63
CA PRO A 79 11.49 0.35 -3.08
C PRO A 79 11.58 1.74 -2.43
N PHE A 80 12.75 2.38 -2.56
CA PHE A 80 13.06 3.75 -2.14
C PHE A 80 13.85 4.53 -3.21
N GLY A 81 13.95 3.99 -4.44
CA GLY A 81 14.67 4.60 -5.55
C GLY A 81 13.77 5.46 -6.44
N GLU A 82 14.27 5.82 -7.62
CA GLU A 82 13.55 6.62 -8.63
C GLU A 82 12.18 6.03 -8.97
N GLU A 83 12.11 4.72 -9.21
CA GLU A 83 10.86 4.01 -9.50
C GLU A 83 9.78 4.20 -8.41
N PHE A 84 10.19 4.24 -7.12
CA PHE A 84 9.29 4.54 -6.02
C PHE A 84 8.85 6.01 -6.02
N PHE A 85 9.74 6.95 -6.34
CA PHE A 85 9.36 8.36 -6.42
C PHE A 85 8.40 8.62 -7.59
N ASP A 86 8.55 7.94 -8.71
CA ASP A 86 7.59 8.00 -9.82
C ASP A 86 6.20 7.47 -9.40
N LEU A 87 6.17 6.34 -8.67
CA LEU A 87 4.94 5.81 -8.08
C LEU A 87 4.31 6.81 -7.10
N TYR A 88 5.13 7.41 -6.23
CA TYR A 88 4.68 8.39 -5.25
C TYR A 88 4.10 9.64 -5.93
N GLU A 89 4.73 10.14 -6.99
CA GLU A 89 4.22 11.26 -7.78
C GLU A 89 2.86 10.92 -8.42
N ARG A 90 2.74 9.75 -9.07
CA ARG A 90 1.45 9.30 -9.63
C ARG A 90 0.37 9.18 -8.56
N TYR A 91 0.70 8.66 -7.39
CA TYR A 91 -0.20 8.55 -6.25
C TYR A 91 -0.65 9.93 -5.75
N GLN A 92 0.26 10.89 -5.60
CA GLN A 92 -0.07 12.26 -5.21
C GLN A 92 -0.98 12.94 -6.24
N ASN A 93 -0.65 12.81 -7.54
CA ASN A 93 -1.42 13.38 -8.64
C ASN A 93 -2.84 12.78 -8.74
N ALA A 94 -3.04 11.54 -8.30
CA ALA A 94 -4.34 10.88 -8.21
C ALA A 94 -5.15 11.28 -6.96
N GLY A 95 -4.67 12.23 -6.15
CA GLY A 95 -5.35 12.67 -4.93
C GLY A 95 -5.04 11.81 -3.70
N SER A 96 -3.93 11.07 -3.72
CA SER A 96 -3.52 10.17 -2.63
C SER A 96 -4.59 9.12 -2.25
N PRO A 97 -5.07 8.31 -3.22
CA PRO A 97 -6.12 7.33 -2.97
C PRO A 97 -5.65 6.31 -1.92
N TYR A 98 -6.25 6.33 -0.74
CA TYR A 98 -5.84 5.50 0.39
C TYR A 98 -7.00 4.66 0.89
N HIS A 99 -6.83 3.33 0.82
CA HIS A 99 -7.78 2.37 1.36
C HIS A 99 -7.46 2.11 2.85
N GLY A 100 -7.98 2.96 3.73
CA GLY A 100 -7.80 2.83 5.17
C GLY A 100 -8.22 4.08 5.92
N ILE A 101 -7.94 4.13 7.22
CA ILE A 101 -8.25 5.31 8.03
C ILE A 101 -7.34 6.47 7.60
N PRO A 102 -7.90 7.55 7.01
CA PRO A 102 -7.11 8.69 6.60
C PRO A 102 -6.50 9.31 7.87
N ARG A 103 -5.18 9.25 7.99
CA ARG A 103 -4.52 10.03 9.03
C ARG A 103 -4.63 11.48 8.63
N GLN A 104 -5.30 12.28 9.45
CA GLN A 104 -5.05 13.72 9.44
C GLN A 104 -3.54 13.86 9.54
N THR A 105 -2.95 14.47 8.51
CA THR A 105 -1.51 14.70 8.46
C THR A 105 -1.12 15.26 9.83
N ALA A 106 -0.23 14.56 10.53
CA ALA A 106 0.53 15.23 11.56
C ALA A 106 1.06 16.47 10.86
N LYS A 107 0.59 17.66 11.25
CA LYS A 107 1.10 18.90 10.69
C LYS A 107 2.61 18.76 10.83
N LEU A 108 3.30 18.52 9.72
CA LEU A 108 4.74 18.74 9.66
C LEU A 108 4.80 20.20 10.02
N GLY A 109 5.18 20.47 11.27
CA GLY A 109 5.41 21.82 11.73
C GLY A 109 6.29 22.45 10.66
N LYS A 110 5.90 23.61 10.16
CA LYS A 110 6.86 24.43 9.44
C LYS A 110 8.06 24.52 10.37
N ASN A 111 9.19 23.96 9.94
CA ASN A 111 10.46 24.30 10.53
C ASN A 111 10.68 25.76 10.12
N ASP A 112 10.16 26.67 10.93
CA ASP A 112 10.56 28.08 10.94
C ASP A 112 11.99 28.18 11.49
#